data_AF-A0A965HVH3-F1
#
_entry.id   AF-A0A965HVH3-F1
#
_cell.length_a   1.000
_cell.length_b   1.000
_cell.length_c   1.000
_cell.angle_alpha   90.00
_cell.angle_beta   90.00
_cell.angle_gamma   90.00
#
_symmetry.space_group_name_H-M   'P 1'
#
loop_
_entity.id
_entity.type
_entity.pdbx_description
1 polymer ?
#
loop_
_entity_poly.entity_id
_entity_poly.type
_entity_poly.pdbx_seq_one_letter_code
_entity_poly.pdbx_strand_id
1 'polypeptide(L)'
;MSIPANSPLSPDQQQIANQLAAGLSAEQANWLSGFYAGIAHTGAPLITAPAAKTELTILYGSESGNAEKLSGDVAKAAGKQGFKTKVVNMADANAATMS
;
A
#
# COMPACT_ATOMS: atom_id res chain seq x y z
N MET A 1 29.11 11.08 1.87
CA MET A 1 29.49 11.85 3.07
C MET A 1 29.48 10.88 4.24
N SER A 2 30.63 10.62 4.86
CA SER A 2 30.73 9.69 5.99
C SER A 2 30.13 10.33 7.25
N ILE A 3 29.34 9.54 7.99
CA ILE A 3 28.75 9.96 9.27
C ILE A 3 29.89 10.16 10.29
N PRO A 4 29.93 11.28 11.04
CA PRO A 4 30.97 11.53 12.03
C PRO A 4 30.95 10.48 13.16
N ALA A 5 32.14 10.10 13.64
CA ALA A 5 32.41 9.00 14.58
C ALA A 5 31.78 9.14 15.99
N ASN A 6 30.91 10.13 16.21
CA ASN A 6 30.24 10.41 17.48
C ASN A 6 28.71 10.21 17.40
N SER A 7 28.26 9.37 16.46
CA SER A 7 26.85 9.07 16.29
C SER A 7 26.35 8.18 17.44
N PRO A 8 25.18 8.47 18.05
CA PRO A 8 24.55 7.58 19.05
C PRO A 8 24.05 6.26 18.44
N LEU A 9 24.23 6.08 17.13
CA LEU A 9 23.85 4.88 16.39
C LEU A 9 24.90 3.77 16.56
N SER A 10 24.42 2.56 16.79
CA SER A 10 25.25 1.34 16.79
C SER A 10 25.93 1.11 15.44
N PRO A 11 27.03 0.32 15.37
CA PRO A 11 27.75 0.06 14.12
C PRO A 11 26.86 -0.45 12.99
N ASP A 12 25.90 -1.34 13.30
CA ASP A 12 24.96 -1.88 12.31
C ASP A 12 24.03 -0.79 11.76
N GLN A 13 23.55 0.11 12.62
CA GLN A 13 22.69 1.23 12.21
C GLN A 13 23.46 2.24 11.36
N GLN A 14 24.75 2.47 11.63
CA GLN A 14 25.60 3.31 10.80
C GLN A 14 25.81 2.72 9.40
N GLN A 15 25.99 1.40 9.30
CA GLN A 15 26.11 0.71 8.02
C GLN A 15 24.82 0.86 7.19
N ILE A 16 23.65 0.67 7.80
CA ILE A 16 22.35 0.85 7.15
C ILE A 16 22.18 2.31 6.68
N ALA A 17 22.52 3.28 7.52
CA ALA A 17 22.43 4.70 7.17
C ALA A 17 23.34 5.06 5.99
N ASN A 18 24.57 4.53 5.94
CA ASN A 18 25.48 4.74 4.81
C ASN A 18 24.99 4.09 3.51
N GLN A 19 24.43 2.87 3.57
CA GLN A 19 23.84 2.22 2.39
C GLN A 19 22.64 2.99 1.87
N LEU A 20 21.78 3.46 2.76
CA LEU A 20 20.62 4.26 2.43
C LEU A 20 21.09 5.59 1.78
N ALA A 21 22.04 6.30 2.40
CA ALA A 21 22.61 7.53 1.85
C ALA A 21 23.26 7.38 0.46
N ALA A 22 23.73 6.19 0.09
CA ALA A 22 24.29 5.93 -1.24
C ALA A 22 23.23 5.84 -2.35
N GLY A 23 21.97 5.50 -2.01
CA GLY A 23 20.87 5.34 -2.97
C GLY A 23 19.85 6.47 -2.99
N LEU A 24 19.96 7.45 -2.08
CA LEU A 24 18.99 8.52 -1.92
C LEU A 24 19.24 9.71 -2.85
N SER A 25 18.17 10.22 -3.45
CA SER A 25 18.18 11.56 -4.04
C SER A 25 18.07 12.65 -2.96
N ALA A 26 18.43 13.89 -3.31
CA ALA A 26 18.33 15.03 -2.39
C ALA A 26 16.90 15.23 -1.85
N GLU A 27 15.89 15.04 -2.70
CA GLU A 27 14.48 15.17 -2.32
C GLU A 27 14.04 14.06 -1.35
N GLN A 28 14.45 12.82 -1.62
CA GLN A 28 14.17 11.68 -0.73
C GLN A 28 14.85 11.87 0.64
N ALA A 29 16.07 12.42 0.65
CA ALA A 29 16.79 12.69 1.90
C ALA A 29 16.10 13.76 2.74
N ASN A 30 15.57 14.79 2.07
CA ASN A 30 14.85 15.87 2.72
C ASN A 30 13.45 15.43 3.23
N TRP A 31 12.80 14.49 2.54
CA TRP A 31 11.56 13.87 3.04
C TRP A 31 11.83 12.97 4.25
N LEU A 32 12.89 12.17 4.20
CA LEU A 32 13.24 11.23 5.27
C LEU A 32 13.63 11.96 6.57
N SER A 33 14.32 13.10 6.47
CA SER A 33 14.62 13.94 7.63
C SER A 33 13.34 14.45 8.31
N GLY A 34 12.33 14.85 7.53
CA GLY A 34 11.00 15.23 8.04
C GLY A 34 10.25 14.06 8.69
N PHE A 35 10.33 12.85 8.13
CA PHE A 35 9.73 11.65 8.70
C PHE A 35 10.31 11.34 10.09
N TYR A 36 11.64 11.33 10.23
CA TYR A 36 12.29 11.10 11.54
C TYR A 36 12.08 12.26 12.51
N ALA A 37 12.02 13.51 12.05
CA ALA A 37 11.64 14.64 12.88
C ALA A 37 10.23 14.47 13.46
N GLY A 38 9.29 13.96 12.67
CA GLY A 38 7.95 13.59 13.13
C GLY A 38 7.98 12.50 14.21
N ILE A 39 8.75 11.43 14.00
CA ILE A 39 8.92 10.34 14.99
C ILE A 39 9.51 10.87 16.30
N ALA A 40 10.53 11.72 16.23
CA ALA A 40 11.15 12.31 17.41
C ALA A 40 10.17 13.16 18.22
N HIS A 41 9.16 13.74 17.55
CA HIS A 41 8.13 14.55 18.19
C HIS A 41 6.98 13.71 18.77
N THR A 42 6.60 12.60 18.12
CA THR A 42 5.49 11.74 18.53
C THR A 42 5.91 10.59 19.46
N GLY A 43 7.21 10.35 19.62
CA GLY A 43 7.77 9.31 20.50
C GLY A 43 7.66 7.87 19.98
N ALA A 44 6.96 7.66 18.87
CA ALA A 44 6.89 6.37 18.18
C ALA A 44 6.52 6.56 16.70
N PRO A 45 7.11 5.78 15.78
CA PRO A 45 6.64 5.74 14.41
C PRO A 45 5.27 5.08 14.38
N LEU A 46 4.25 5.83 13.99
CA LEU A 46 2.99 5.25 13.51
C LEU A 46 3.26 4.65 12.13
N ILE A 47 3.87 3.47 12.11
CA ILE A 47 3.98 2.68 10.89
C ILE A 47 2.60 2.05 10.65
N THR A 48 1.66 2.86 10.17
CA THR A 48 0.45 2.31 9.55
C THR A 48 0.87 1.81 8.18
N ALA A 49 1.15 0.51 8.06
CA ALA A 49 1.22 -0.12 6.74
C ALA A 49 -0.07 0.25 5.98
N PRO A 50 0.01 0.62 4.68
CA PRO A 50 -1.20 0.81 3.90
C PRO A 50 -2.02 -0.48 4.03
N ALA A 51 -3.21 -0.39 4.62
CA ALA A 51 -4.07 -1.54 4.80
C ALA A 51 -4.26 -2.19 3.43
N ALA A 52 -3.84 -3.45 3.31
CA ALA A 52 -4.03 -4.21 2.07
C ALA A 52 -5.53 -4.15 1.74
N LYS A 53 -5.84 -3.60 0.56
CA LYS A 53 -7.23 -3.50 0.13
C LYS A 53 -7.78 -4.92 0.03
N THR A 54 -8.79 -5.22 0.83
CA THR A 54 -9.48 -6.51 0.78
C THR A 54 -10.01 -6.73 -0.63
N GLU A 55 -9.70 -7.88 -1.22
CA GLU A 55 -10.19 -8.24 -2.55
C GLU A 55 -11.68 -8.62 -2.44
N LEU A 56 -12.50 -8.09 -3.35
CA LEU A 56 -13.93 -8.35 -3.40
C LEU A 56 -14.31 -8.78 -4.82
N THR A 57 -14.64 -10.06 -4.98
CA THR A 57 -15.17 -10.58 -6.25
C THR A 57 -16.68 -10.48 -6.26
N ILE A 58 -17.23 -9.82 -7.28
CA ILE A 58 -18.66 -9.64 -7.52
C ILE A 58 -19.04 -10.52 -8.70
N LEU A 59 -19.79 -11.58 -8.43
CA LEU A 59 -20.31 -12.50 -9.43
C LEU A 59 -21.68 -12.01 -9.90
N TYR A 60 -21.89 -11.92 -11.21
CA TYR A 60 -23.19 -11.57 -11.79
C TYR A 60 -23.62 -12.61 -12.82
N GLY A 61 -24.91 -12.99 -12.79
CA GLY A 61 -25.55 -13.78 -13.85
C GLY A 61 -26.60 -12.91 -14.52
N SER A 62 -26.56 -12.79 -15.85
CA SER A 62 -27.44 -11.90 -16.60
C SER A 62 -27.97 -12.58 -17.85
N GLU A 63 -29.27 -12.80 -17.93
CA GLU A 63 -29.93 -13.33 -19.14
C GLU A 63 -30.21 -12.20 -20.16
N SER A 64 -30.46 -10.98 -19.69
CA SER A 64 -30.87 -9.81 -20.50
C SER A 64 -30.02 -8.53 -20.29
N GLY A 65 -28.90 -8.60 -19.57
CA GLY A 65 -27.95 -7.50 -19.40
C GLY A 65 -28.12 -6.63 -18.12
N ASN A 66 -29.27 -6.71 -17.43
CA ASN A 66 -29.53 -5.84 -16.27
C ASN A 66 -28.60 -6.09 -15.06
N ALA A 67 -28.25 -7.34 -14.80
CA ALA A 67 -27.41 -7.69 -13.64
C ALA A 67 -25.94 -7.30 -13.84
N GLU A 68 -25.47 -7.24 -15.08
CA GLU A 68 -24.12 -6.77 -15.43
C GLU A 68 -23.95 -5.30 -15.04
N LYS A 69 -24.90 -4.45 -15.44
CA LYS A 69 -24.88 -3.02 -15.09
C LYS A 69 -24.88 -2.81 -13.58
N LEU A 70 -25.76 -3.52 -12.86
CA LEU A 70 -25.82 -3.46 -11.40
C LEU A 70 -24.50 -3.87 -10.74
N SER A 71 -23.87 -4.95 -11.22
CA SER A 71 -22.59 -5.42 -10.69
C SER A 71 -21.45 -4.40 -10.88
N GLY A 72 -21.45 -3.67 -12.00
CA GLY A 72 -20.52 -2.58 -12.25
C GLY A 72 -20.71 -1.40 -11.29
N ASP A 73 -21.95 -1.06 -10.97
CA ASP A 73 -22.26 0.01 -10.01
C ASP A 73 -21.86 -0.38 -8.58
N VAL A 74 -22.06 -1.65 -8.20
CA VAL A 74 -21.60 -2.20 -6.91
C VAL A 74 -20.07 -2.19 -6.83
N ALA A 75 -19.36 -2.55 -7.91
CA ALA A 75 -17.90 -2.50 -7.95
C ALA A 75 -17.35 -1.08 -7.74
N LYS A 76 -17.98 -0.07 -8.37
CA LYS A 76 -17.62 1.34 -8.15
C LYS A 76 -17.86 1.77 -6.70
N ALA A 77 -18.96 1.36 -6.09
CA ALA A 77 -19.27 1.68 -4.70
C ALA A 77 -18.27 1.03 -3.72
N ALA A 78 -17.96 -0.25 -3.92
CA ALA A 78 -16.98 -0.96 -3.10
C ALA A 78 -15.55 -0.44 -3.29
N GLY A 79 -15.16 -0.05 -4.51
CA GLY A 79 -13.88 0.63 -4.76
C GLY A 79 -13.72 1.93 -3.96
N LYS A 80 -14.80 2.72 -3.83
CA LYS A 80 -14.82 3.93 -2.97
C LYS A 80 -14.69 3.61 -1.48
N GLN A 81 -15.11 2.42 -1.06
CA GLN A 81 -14.97 1.93 0.32
C GLN A 81 -13.61 1.28 0.60
N GLY A 82 -12.69 1.27 -0.36
CA GLY A 82 -11.33 0.77 -0.18
C GLY A 82 -11.11 -0.69 -0.57
N PHE A 83 -12.09 -1.34 -1.20
CA PHE A 83 -11.94 -2.70 -1.73
C PHE A 83 -11.23 -2.71 -3.09
N LYS A 84 -10.52 -3.81 -3.37
CA LYS A 84 -10.02 -4.12 -4.71
C LYS A 84 -11.05 -5.02 -5.40
N THR A 85 -11.89 -4.45 -6.24
CA THR A 85 -13.06 -5.14 -6.79
C THR A 85 -12.76 -5.84 -8.11
N LYS A 86 -13.28 -7.05 -8.29
CA LYS A 86 -13.30 -7.78 -9.57
C LYS A 86 -14.74 -8.14 -9.89
N VAL A 87 -15.19 -7.88 -11.12
CA VAL A 87 -16.53 -8.28 -11.58
C VAL A 87 -16.37 -9.48 -12.52
N VAL A 88 -17.12 -10.55 -12.28
CA VAL A 88 -17.01 -11.81 -13.03
C VAL A 88 -18.40 -12.26 -13.44
N ASN A 89 -18.58 -12.60 -14.72
CA ASN A 89 -19.80 -13.26 -15.18
C ASN A 89 -19.81 -14.68 -14.61
N MET A 90 -20.93 -15.08 -14.01
CA MET A 90 -21.10 -16.39 -13.40
C MET A 90 -20.97 -17.54 -14.43
N ALA A 91 -21.26 -17.28 -15.72
CA ALA A 91 -21.01 -18.25 -16.80
C ALA A 91 -19.52 -18.50 -17.05
N ASP A 92 -18.66 -17.52 -16.74
CA ASP A 92 -17.20 -17.59 -16.90
C ASP A 92 -16.48 -17.87 -15.57
N ALA A 93 -17.24 -18.06 -14.48
CA ALA A 93 -16.69 -18.28 -13.16
C ALA A 93 -16.11 -19.69 -13.02
N ASN A 94 -14.88 -19.77 -12.53
CA ASN A 94 -14.18 -21.02 -12.20
C ASN A 94 -13.54 -20.93 -10.81
N ALA A 95 -12.95 -22.02 -10.32
CA ALA A 95 -12.33 -22.07 -9.00
C ALA A 95 -11.28 -20.96 -8.76
N ALA A 96 -10.55 -20.55 -9.80
CA ALA A 96 -9.55 -19.47 -9.73
C ALA A 96 -10.16 -18.06 -9.67
N THR A 97 -11.45 -17.91 -9.97
CA THR A 97 -12.17 -16.62 -9.80
C THR A 97 -12.80 -16.47 -8.41
N MET A 98 -12.87 -17.55 -7.65
CA MET A 98 -13.48 -17.60 -6.30
C MET A 98 -12.45 -17.71 -5.17
N SER A 99 -11.17 -17.80 -5.50
CA SER A 99 -10.03 -17.92 -4.59
C SER A 99 -9.28 -16.61 -4.44
#